data_AF-A0A7C5Z9J4-F1
#
_entry.id   AF-A0A7C5Z9J4-F1
#
_cell.length_a   1.000
_cell.length_b   1.000
_cell.length_c   1.000
_cell.angle_alpha   90.00
_cell.angle_beta   90.00
_cell.angle_gamma   90.00
#
_symmetry.space_group_name_H-M   'P 1'
#
loop_
_entity.id
_entity.type
_entity.pdbx_description
1 polymer ?
#
loop_
_entity_poly.entity_id
_entity_poly.type
_entity_poly.pdbx_seq_one_letter_code
_entity_poly.pdbx_strand_id
1 'polypeptide(L)' 'MTKSNDAVSTAPLSWVEVDLGAIVHNFRLVKSLVSPSTRVFAVVKADAYGHG' A
#
# COMPACT_ATOMS: atom_id res chain seq x y z
N MET A 1 43.17 -0.31 -15.67
CA MET A 1 42.19 -1.41 -15.87
C MET A 1 42.05 -2.17 -14.56
N THR A 2 41.12 -1.77 -13.71
CA THR A 2 40.71 -2.54 -12.52
C THR A 2 39.19 -2.57 -12.56
N LYS A 3 38.63 -3.73 -12.90
CA LYS A 3 37.17 -3.95 -12.87
C LYS A 3 36.76 -4.10 -11.40
N SER A 4 35.98 -3.15 -10.90
CA SER A 4 35.23 -3.26 -9.66
C SER A 4 34.29 -4.46 -9.79
N ASN A 5 34.41 -5.44 -8.88
CA ASN A 5 33.55 -6.61 -8.87
C ASN A 5 32.35 -6.29 -7.97
N ASP A 6 31.27 -5.78 -8.58
CA ASP A 6 30.00 -5.54 -7.88
C ASP A 6 29.40 -6.90 -7.49
N ALA A 7 29.38 -7.19 -6.20
CA ALA A 7 28.77 -8.41 -5.65
C ALA A 7 27.26 -8.37 -5.93
N VAL A 8 26.78 -9.28 -6.78
CA VAL A 8 25.35 -9.46 -7.05
C VAL A 8 24.66 -9.90 -5.76
N SER A 9 23.73 -9.08 -5.26
CA SER A 9 22.88 -9.39 -4.12
C SER A 9 22.06 -10.65 -4.40
N THR A 10 22.20 -11.67 -3.55
CA THR A 10 21.48 -12.96 -3.63
C THR A 10 20.17 -12.96 -2.83
N ALA A 11 19.65 -11.78 -2.45
CA ALA A 11 18.40 -11.71 -1.69
C ALA A 11 17.25 -12.34 -2.51
N PRO A 12 16.40 -13.18 -1.89
CA PRO A 12 15.29 -13.79 -2.59
C PRO A 12 14.31 -12.73 -3.09
N LEU A 13 13.78 -12.90 -4.31
CA LEU A 13 12.71 -12.08 -4.83
C LEU A 13 11.52 -12.12 -3.87
N SER A 14 11.06 -10.95 -3.44
CA SER A 14 9.95 -10.79 -2.52
C SER A 14 9.04 -9.71 -3.06
N TRP A 15 7.72 -9.96 -3.05
CA TRP A 15 6.72 -9.00 -3.49
C TRP A 15 5.51 -9.02 -2.55
N VAL A 16 4.72 -7.96 -2.61
CA VAL A 16 3.44 -7.81 -1.90
C VAL A 16 2.38 -7.49 -2.94
N GLU A 17 1.25 -8.19 -2.86
CA GLU A 17 0.07 -7.90 -3.67
C GLU A 17 -0.94 -7.11 -2.82
N VAL A 18 -1.50 -6.05 -3.41
CA VAL A 18 -2.49 -5.20 -2.76
C VAL A 18 -3.80 -5.27 -3.53
N ASP A 19 -4.86 -5.70 -2.87
CA ASP A 19 -6.20 -5.69 -3.44
C ASP A 19 -6.88 -4.32 -3.25
N LEU A 20 -6.92 -3.54 -4.32
CA LEU A 20 -7.58 -2.23 -4.33
C LEU A 20 -9.11 -2.35 -4.24
N GLY A 21 -9.68 -3.46 -4.70
CA GLY A 21 -11.12 -3.74 -4.58
C GLY A 21 -11.54 -3.88 -3.12
N ALA A 22 -10.73 -4.56 -2.31
CA ALA A 22 -10.95 -4.66 -0.86
C ALA A 22 -10.88 -3.29 -0.18
N ILE A 23 -9.91 -2.44 -0.55
CA ILE A 23 -9.80 -1.06 0.00
C ILE A 23 -11.06 -0.25 -0.33
N VAL A 24 -11.53 -0.30 -1.58
CA VAL A 24 -12.74 0.42 -2.01
C VAL A 24 -13.99 -0.10 -1.29
N HIS A 25 -14.14 -1.41 -1.16
CA HIS A 25 -15.24 -2.02 -0.43
C HIS A 25 -15.27 -1.54 1.04
N ASN A 26 -14.12 -1.60 1.72
CA ASN A 26 -14.00 -1.20 3.13
C ASN A 26 -14.32 0.28 3.33
N PHE A 27 -13.82 1.15 2.44
CA PHE A 27 -14.13 2.58 2.51
C PHE A 27 -15.64 2.84 2.35
N ARG A 28 -16.30 2.18 1.39
CA ARG A 28 -17.75 2.30 1.18
C ARG A 28 -18.54 1.79 2.38
N LEU A 29 -18.10 0.70 2.99
CA LEU A 29 -18.71 0.17 4.21
C LEU A 29 -18.65 1.20 5.34
N VAL A 30 -17.46 1.75 5.65
CA VAL A 30 -17.32 2.80 6.67
C VAL A 30 -18.18 4.03 6.35
N LYS A 31 -18.20 4.47 5.09
CA LYS A 31 -19.03 5.62 4.67
C LYS A 31 -20.53 5.35 4.85
N SER A 32 -20.98 4.10 4.72
CA SER A 32 -22.38 3.72 4.95
C SER A 32 -22.79 3.67 6.42
N LEU A 33 -21.82 3.51 7.33
CA LEU A 33 -22.06 3.45 8.78
C LEU A 33 -22.18 4.83 9.45
N VAL A 34 -21.74 5.89 8.77
CA VAL A 34 -21.82 7.27 9.27
C VAL A 34 -23.00 8.03 8.64
N SER A 35 -23.41 9.15 9.27
CA SER A 35 -24.41 10.03 8.67
C SER A 35 -24.02 10.45 7.25
N PRO A 36 -24.97 10.59 6.31
CA PRO A 36 -24.69 11.09 4.97
C PRO A 36 -23.94 12.43 4.96
N SER A 37 -24.20 13.30 5.94
CA SER A 37 -23.54 14.61 6.10
C SER A 37 -22.11 14.53 6.64
N THR A 38 -21.70 13.39 7.21
CA THR A 38 -20.36 13.20 7.78
C THR A 38 -19.35 12.92 6.68
N ARG A 39 -18.28 13.71 6.61
CA ARG A 39 -17.15 13.43 5.71
C ARG A 39 -16.27 12.33 6.30
N VAL A 40 -15.78 11.43 5.45
CA VAL A 40 -14.83 10.36 5.79
C VAL A 40 -13.54 10.63 5.02
N PHE A 41 -12.41 10.60 5.71
CA PHE A 41 -11.08 10.79 5.12
C PHE A 41 -10.29 9.50 5.23
N ALA A 42 -9.69 9.06 4.12
CA ALA A 42 -8.71 8.00 4.14
C ALA A 42 -7.40 8.53 4.71
N VAL A 43 -6.83 7.83 5.69
CA VAL A 43 -5.50 8.16 6.23
C VAL A 43 -4.48 7.33 5.46
N VAL A 44 -3.60 8.00 4.73
CA VAL A 44 -2.61 7.37 3.82
C VAL A 44 -1.17 7.65 4.26
N LYS A 45 -0.94 7.74 5.58
CA LYS A 45 0.40 7.97 6.11
C LYS A 45 1.32 6.78 5.84
N ALA A 46 2.63 7.04 5.79
CA ALA A 46 3.66 6.02 5.61
C ALA A 46 3.39 5.14 4.37
N ASP A 47 3.25 5.76 3.20
CA ASP A 47 3.04 5.07 1.92
C ASP A 47 1.80 4.17 1.96
N ALA A 48 0.67 4.76 2.38
CA ALA A 48 -0.58 4.04 2.67
C ALA A 48 -0.39 2.80 3.58
N TYR A 49 0.39 2.94 4.65
CA TYR A 49 0.77 1.85 5.56
C TYR A 49 1.51 0.69 4.85
N GLY A 50 2.37 1.02 3.87
CA GLY A 50 3.14 0.07 3.08
C GLY A 50 2.39 -0.56 1.91
N HIS A 51 1.22 -0.03 1.55
CA HIS A 51 0.44 -0.48 0.39
C HIS A 51 0.75 0.34 -0.88
N GLY A 52 1.30 1.55 -0.74
CA GLY A 52 1.45 2.54 -1.81
C GLY A 52 0.37 3.62 -1.76
#